data_AF-A0A013XV32-F1
#
_entry.id   AF-A0A013XV32-F1
#
_cell.length_a   1.000
_cell.length_b   1.000
_cell.length_c   1.000
_cell.angle_alpha   90.00
_cell.angle_beta   90.00
_cell.angle_gamma   90.00
#
_symmetry.space_group_name_H-M   'P 1'
#
loop_
_entity.id
_entity.type
_entity.pdbx_description
1 polymer ?
#
loop_
_entity_poly.entity_id
_entity_poly.type
_entity_poly.pdbx_seq_one_letter_code
_entity_poly.pdbx_strand_id
1 'polypeptide(L)'
;MSDNIDTRVTPSFHPDTVQALDGYDDDSASILAGVQSAFTEAYIGVGRVHDAREAAKTNPTWNEAQQVIATQDLADKLTLNLAKRFDSATSNLTRVVEGLERDLSQPLEGRGVGAMSGEIRSYVHSLPEGQRMGFIQKAIEAGDERTVGACIGGPAYLCGITPEVQAMLLRLYHEKTNPRAAKQLRAAKAGLELIGERGGLLFGEMEKAVGAKQAKVQKLRAAKAAAEKSFVV
;
A
#
# COMPACT_ATOMS: atom_id res chain seq x y z
N MET A 1 6.93 23.68 2.09
CA MET A 1 7.98 22.82 2.65
C MET A 1 8.42 23.47 3.95
N SER A 2 7.92 23.01 5.10
CA SER A 2 8.36 23.54 6.39
C SER A 2 9.63 22.79 6.81
N ASP A 3 10.78 23.46 6.76
CA ASP A 3 12.14 22.97 7.04
C ASP A 3 12.39 22.54 8.52
N ASN A 4 11.38 22.05 9.23
CA ASN A 4 11.54 21.60 10.62
C ASN A 4 11.24 20.10 10.71
N ILE A 5 12.28 19.30 10.46
CA ILE A 5 12.26 17.86 10.68
C ILE A 5 12.30 17.62 12.20
N ASP A 6 11.26 16.97 12.73
CA ASP A 6 11.19 16.56 14.13
C ASP A 6 12.05 15.31 14.31
N THR A 7 13.29 15.52 14.75
CA THR A 7 14.27 14.46 15.01
C THR A 7 13.86 13.48 16.11
N ARG A 8 12.80 13.77 16.88
CA ARG A 8 12.27 12.88 17.91
C ARG A 8 11.39 11.78 17.30
N VAL A 9 10.85 12.01 16.10
CA VAL A 9 9.96 11.07 15.41
C VAL A 9 10.76 10.26 14.40
N THR A 10 10.44 8.96 14.26
CA THR A 10 11.08 8.13 13.24
C THR A 10 10.91 8.72 11.83
N PRO A 11 11.99 8.83 11.03
CA PRO A 11 11.89 9.22 9.62
C PRO A 11 10.99 8.31 8.79
N SER A 12 10.75 7.07 9.25
CA SER A 12 9.89 6.10 8.59
C SER A 12 8.45 6.58 8.40
N PHE A 13 7.96 7.50 9.23
CA PHE A 13 6.62 8.10 9.09
C PHE A 13 6.60 9.37 8.24
N HIS A 14 7.76 9.93 7.86
CA HIS A 14 7.79 11.16 7.08
C HIS A 14 7.14 10.95 5.70
N PRO A 15 6.32 11.89 5.18
CA PRO A 15 5.64 11.74 3.89
C PRO A 15 6.56 11.43 2.71
N ASP A 16 7.80 11.93 2.74
CA ASP A 16 8.82 11.67 1.71
C ASP A 16 9.12 10.18 1.55
N THR A 17 8.90 9.37 2.59
CA THR A 17 8.97 7.91 2.48
C THR A 17 8.05 7.37 1.38
N VAL A 18 6.83 7.90 1.30
CA VAL A 18 5.83 7.45 0.32
C VAL A 18 6.19 7.99 -1.06
N GLN A 19 6.69 9.22 -1.14
CA GLN A 19 7.13 9.85 -2.38
C GLN A 19 8.39 9.19 -2.98
N ALA A 20 9.18 8.53 -2.14
CA ALA A 20 10.37 7.78 -2.55
C ALA A 20 10.07 6.37 -3.08
N LEU A 21 8.80 5.92 -3.08
CA LEU A 21 8.43 4.62 -3.61
C LEU A 21 8.70 4.54 -5.12
N ASP A 22 9.19 3.37 -5.57
CA ASP A 22 9.30 3.11 -7.01
C ASP A 22 7.90 3.17 -7.65
N GLY A 23 7.82 3.91 -8.75
CA GLY A 23 6.57 4.19 -9.44
C GLY A 23 5.75 5.36 -8.88
N TYR A 24 6.19 6.06 -7.82
CA TYR A 24 5.54 7.31 -7.38
C TYR A 24 5.75 8.42 -8.41
N ASP A 25 4.65 9.03 -8.85
CA ASP A 25 4.58 10.12 -9.82
C ASP A 25 3.15 10.71 -9.84
N ASP A 26 2.89 11.65 -10.75
CA ASP A 26 1.57 12.27 -10.90
C ASP A 26 0.45 11.26 -11.20
N ASP A 27 0.74 10.17 -11.93
CA ASP A 27 -0.25 9.14 -12.27
C ASP A 27 -0.62 8.25 -11.09
N SER A 28 0.30 8.06 -10.14
CA SER A 28 0.13 7.20 -8.97
C SER A 28 -0.13 7.98 -7.67
N ALA A 29 0.07 9.30 -7.65
CA ALA A 29 -0.09 10.11 -6.45
C ALA A 29 -1.51 9.99 -5.87
N SER A 30 -2.54 9.98 -6.74
CA SER A 30 -3.93 9.89 -6.31
C SER A 30 -4.28 8.56 -5.62
N ILE A 31 -3.72 7.44 -6.08
CA ILE A 31 -3.96 6.12 -5.47
C ILE A 31 -3.17 5.96 -4.16
N LEU A 32 -2.03 6.63 -4.02
CA LEU A 32 -1.19 6.61 -2.81
C LEU A 32 -1.55 7.71 -1.80
N ALA A 33 -2.48 8.60 -2.11
CA ALA A 33 -2.86 9.72 -1.25
C ALA A 33 -3.31 9.26 0.16
N GLY A 34 -4.05 8.14 0.24
CA GLY A 34 -4.45 7.55 1.52
C GLY A 34 -3.26 7.07 2.36
N VAL A 35 -2.25 6.48 1.71
CA VAL A 35 -1.00 6.04 2.35
C VAL A 35 -0.24 7.27 2.86
N GLN A 36 -0.03 8.26 1.99
CA GLN A 36 0.66 9.49 2.36
C GLN A 36 -0.01 10.21 3.53
N SER A 37 -1.34 10.27 3.55
CA SER A 37 -2.11 10.85 4.66
C SER A 37 -1.88 10.05 5.96
N ALA A 38 -1.93 8.72 5.93
CA ALA A 38 -1.72 7.90 7.11
C ALA A 38 -0.33 8.09 7.72
N PHE A 39 0.72 8.11 6.88
CA PHE A 39 2.10 8.36 7.31
C PHE A 39 2.28 9.78 7.85
N THR A 40 1.74 10.79 7.16
CA THR A 40 1.77 12.19 7.62
C THR A 40 1.08 12.35 8.97
N GLU A 41 -0.12 11.77 9.13
CA GLU A 41 -0.86 11.79 10.40
C GLU A 41 -0.10 11.06 11.51
N ALA A 42 0.60 9.96 11.20
CA ALA A 42 1.43 9.25 12.17
C ALA A 42 2.62 10.10 12.61
N TYR A 43 3.33 10.73 11.68
CA TYR A 43 4.47 11.60 11.97
C TYR A 43 4.06 12.77 12.88
N ILE A 44 2.98 13.47 12.51
CA ILE A 44 2.42 14.56 13.33
C ILE A 44 1.92 14.03 14.68
N GLY A 45 1.23 12.88 14.68
CA GLY A 45 0.66 12.28 15.88
C GLY A 45 1.71 11.94 16.94
N VAL A 46 2.81 11.32 16.53
CA VAL A 46 3.93 11.01 17.44
C VAL A 46 4.59 12.29 17.96
N GLY A 47 4.83 13.28 17.08
CA GLY A 47 5.36 14.59 17.49
C GLY A 47 4.48 15.28 18.54
N ARG A 48 3.16 15.24 18.37
CA ARG A 48 2.19 15.78 19.35
C ARG A 48 2.26 15.10 20.72
N VAL A 49 2.57 13.81 20.78
CA VAL A 49 2.74 13.10 22.07
C VAL A 49 4.04 13.55 22.75
N HIS A 50 5.13 13.72 21.99
CA HIS A 50 6.35 14.33 22.52
C HIS A 50 6.10 15.72 23.09
N ASP A 51 5.40 16.58 22.34
CA ASP A 51 5.09 17.94 22.79
C ASP A 51 4.21 17.93 24.05
N ALA A 52 3.20 17.06 24.10
CA ALA A 52 2.35 16.90 25.28
C ALA A 52 3.15 16.42 26.49
N ARG A 53 4.13 15.53 26.31
CA ARG A 53 5.02 15.09 27.39
C ARG A 53 5.86 16.25 27.92
N GLU A 54 6.49 17.02 27.05
CA GLU A 54 7.33 18.15 27.48
C GLU A 54 6.49 19.24 28.16
N ALA A 55 5.30 19.54 27.63
CA ALA A 55 4.36 20.46 28.28
C ALA A 55 3.93 19.95 29.67
N ALA A 56 3.64 18.66 29.81
CA ALA A 56 3.26 18.06 31.08
C ALA A 56 4.36 18.21 32.15
N LYS A 57 5.63 18.08 31.79
CA LYS A 57 6.77 18.27 32.73
C LYS A 57 6.82 19.68 33.32
N THR A 58 6.41 20.68 32.55
CA THR A 58 6.41 22.08 32.98
C THR A 58 5.16 22.49 33.76
N ASN A 59 4.18 21.59 33.88
CA ASN A 59 2.94 21.89 34.60
C ASN A 59 3.17 21.83 36.12
N PRO A 60 3.05 22.96 36.84
CA PRO A 60 3.32 23.00 38.28
C PRO A 60 2.27 22.28 39.12
N THR A 61 1.11 21.96 38.54
CA THR A 61 -0.02 21.33 39.25
C THR A 61 -0.02 19.81 39.16
N TRP A 62 0.82 19.22 38.30
CA TRP A 62 0.83 17.78 38.05
C TRP A 62 2.07 17.14 38.63
N ASN A 63 1.88 16.09 39.42
CA ASN A 63 2.98 15.20 39.80
C ASN A 63 3.40 14.30 38.63
N GLU A 64 4.55 13.63 38.75
CA GLU A 64 5.09 12.78 37.69
C GLU A 64 4.11 11.67 37.24
N ALA A 65 3.34 11.12 38.17
CA ALA A 65 2.37 10.07 37.87
C ALA A 65 1.24 10.60 36.97
N GLN A 66 0.71 11.79 37.28
CA GLN A 66 -0.33 12.44 36.51
C GLN A 66 0.15 12.88 35.13
N GLN A 67 1.39 13.37 35.03
CA GLN A 67 2.02 13.70 33.75
C GLN A 67 2.05 12.46 32.83
N VAL A 68 2.55 11.34 33.34
CA VAL A 68 2.63 10.08 32.57
C VAL A 68 1.25 9.57 32.16
N ILE A 69 0.27 9.56 33.07
CA ILE A 69 -1.09 9.10 32.76
C ILE A 69 -1.72 9.99 31.68
N ALA A 70 -1.64 11.31 31.81
CA ALA A 70 -2.24 12.24 30.86
C ALA A 70 -1.61 12.16 29.47
N THR A 71 -0.27 12.02 29.39
CA THR A 71 0.42 11.80 28.11
C THR A 71 0.02 10.45 27.50
N GLN A 72 -0.10 9.38 28.29
CA GLN A 72 -0.57 8.09 27.79
C GLN A 72 -2.01 8.16 27.28
N ASP A 73 -2.91 8.87 27.96
CA ASP A 73 -4.30 9.01 27.53
C ASP A 73 -4.40 9.66 26.13
N LEU A 74 -3.56 10.67 25.86
CA LEU A 74 -3.45 11.26 24.52
C LEU A 74 -2.88 10.26 23.51
N ALA A 75 -1.81 9.54 23.88
CA ALA A 75 -1.18 8.55 23.02
C ALA A 75 -2.14 7.41 22.66
N ASP A 76 -2.93 6.90 23.62
CA ASP A 76 -3.93 5.85 23.40
C ASP A 76 -4.99 6.31 22.38
N LYS A 77 -5.49 7.55 22.53
CA LYS A 77 -6.46 8.14 21.60
C LYS A 77 -5.90 8.29 20.19
N LEU A 78 -4.67 8.81 20.07
CA LEU A 78 -4.02 8.99 18.76
C LEU A 78 -3.69 7.65 18.12
N THR A 79 -3.17 6.69 18.89
CA THR A 79 -2.84 5.34 18.41
C THR A 79 -4.07 4.64 17.85
N LEU A 80 -5.21 4.68 18.57
CA LEU A 80 -6.45 4.06 18.09
C LEU A 80 -6.93 4.68 16.77
N ASN A 81 -6.86 6.00 16.64
CA ASN A 81 -7.26 6.68 15.41
C ASN A 81 -6.30 6.37 14.25
N LEU A 82 -5.00 6.38 14.51
CA LEU A 82 -3.97 6.09 13.51
C LEU A 82 -4.01 4.62 13.05
N ALA A 83 -4.23 3.66 13.95
CA ALA A 83 -4.42 2.26 13.60
C ALA A 83 -5.58 2.12 12.59
N LYS A 84 -6.73 2.74 12.87
CA LYS A 84 -7.88 2.77 11.94
C LYS A 84 -7.54 3.42 10.59
N ARG A 85 -6.67 4.44 10.57
CA ARG A 85 -6.20 5.08 9.33
C ARG A 85 -5.33 4.14 8.51
N PHE A 86 -4.38 3.45 9.12
CA PHE A 86 -3.57 2.44 8.45
C PHE A 86 -4.41 1.28 7.93
N ASP A 87 -5.37 0.78 8.71
CA ASP A 87 -6.31 -0.27 8.27
C ASP A 87 -7.14 0.19 7.06
N SER A 88 -7.66 1.42 7.12
CA SER A 88 -8.44 2.01 6.02
C SER A 88 -7.59 2.20 4.76
N ALA A 89 -6.36 2.69 4.90
CA ALA A 89 -5.43 2.87 3.79
C ALA A 89 -5.09 1.51 3.15
N THR A 90 -4.81 0.50 3.97
CA THR A 90 -4.57 -0.88 3.51
C THR A 90 -5.77 -1.42 2.74
N SER A 91 -6.97 -1.38 3.33
CA SER A 91 -8.20 -1.89 2.69
C SER A 91 -8.51 -1.17 1.36
N ASN A 92 -8.35 0.16 1.33
CA ASN A 92 -8.56 0.93 0.10
C ASN A 92 -7.56 0.54 -0.98
N LEU A 93 -6.28 0.41 -0.64
CA LEU A 93 -5.23 0.10 -1.59
C LEU A 93 -5.31 -1.35 -2.08
N THR A 94 -5.72 -2.30 -1.23
CA THR A 94 -6.04 -3.68 -1.64
C THR A 94 -7.14 -3.69 -2.72
N ARG A 95 -8.23 -2.93 -2.52
CA ARG A 95 -9.30 -2.82 -3.53
C ARG A 95 -8.81 -2.20 -4.84
N VAL A 96 -7.91 -1.22 -4.78
CA VAL A 96 -7.27 -0.65 -5.98
C VAL A 96 -6.43 -1.70 -6.70
N VAL A 97 -5.62 -2.48 -5.98
CA VAL A 97 -4.83 -3.57 -6.55
C VAL A 97 -5.73 -4.59 -7.23
N GLU A 98 -6.77 -5.07 -6.55
CA GLU A 98 -7.74 -6.04 -7.12
C GLU A 98 -8.40 -5.51 -8.40
N GLY A 99 -8.83 -4.23 -8.40
CA GLY A 99 -9.42 -3.59 -9.56
C GLY A 99 -8.45 -3.52 -10.74
N LEU A 100 -7.23 -3.04 -10.50
CA LEU A 100 -6.19 -2.94 -11.53
C LEU A 100 -5.74 -4.32 -12.03
N GLU A 101 -5.65 -5.32 -11.16
CA GLU A 101 -5.33 -6.70 -11.57
C GLU A 101 -6.42 -7.29 -12.45
N ARG A 102 -7.69 -7.08 -12.10
CA ARG A 102 -8.83 -7.49 -12.92
C ARG A 102 -8.78 -6.82 -14.30
N ASP A 103 -8.52 -5.53 -14.35
CA ASP A 103 -8.46 -4.77 -15.60
C ASP A 103 -7.29 -5.24 -16.49
N LEU A 104 -6.15 -5.57 -15.89
CA LEU A 104 -4.96 -6.08 -16.59
C LEU A 104 -5.00 -7.60 -16.87
N SER A 105 -6.10 -8.29 -16.55
CA SER A 105 -6.28 -9.72 -16.80
C SER A 105 -7.55 -10.05 -17.60
N GLN A 106 -8.28 -9.03 -18.08
CA GLN A 106 -9.52 -9.26 -18.82
C GLN A 106 -9.27 -10.08 -20.10
N PRO A 107 -10.05 -11.11 -20.39
CA PRO A 107 -9.94 -11.85 -21.65
C PRO A 107 -10.13 -10.95 -22.88
N LEU A 108 -9.41 -11.24 -23.97
CA LEU A 108 -9.56 -10.53 -25.26
C LEU A 108 -10.67 -11.11 -26.14
N GLU A 109 -11.69 -11.71 -25.52
CA GLU A 109 -12.78 -12.39 -26.23
C GLU A 109 -13.39 -11.48 -27.31
N GLY A 110 -13.54 -12.01 -28.53
CA GLY A 110 -14.15 -11.27 -29.65
C GLY A 110 -13.21 -10.37 -30.46
N ARG A 111 -11.98 -10.08 -30.02
CA ARG A 111 -11.03 -9.25 -30.80
C ARG A 111 -10.30 -10.00 -31.92
N GLY A 112 -10.36 -11.33 -31.92
CA GLY A 112 -9.79 -12.23 -32.93
C GLY A 112 -10.84 -12.95 -33.77
N VAL A 113 -11.96 -12.29 -34.11
CA VAL A 113 -13.05 -12.86 -34.93
C VAL A 113 -13.00 -12.30 -36.36
N GLY A 114 -11.78 -12.11 -36.87
CA GLY A 114 -11.56 -11.83 -38.29
C GLY A 114 -11.51 -13.12 -39.10
N ALA A 115 -11.91 -13.06 -40.37
CA ALA A 115 -11.92 -14.20 -41.29
C ALA A 115 -10.57 -14.95 -41.42
N MET A 116 -9.44 -14.35 -41.01
CA MET A 116 -8.09 -14.95 -41.07
C MET A 116 -7.55 -15.51 -39.73
N SER A 117 -8.38 -15.55 -38.69
CA SER A 117 -7.89 -15.90 -37.35
C SER A 117 -7.52 -17.39 -37.23
N GLY A 118 -8.09 -18.25 -38.07
CA GLY A 118 -7.70 -19.66 -38.15
C GLY A 118 -6.31 -19.83 -38.76
N GLU A 119 -6.02 -19.09 -39.83
CA GLU A 119 -4.77 -19.10 -40.58
C GLU A 119 -3.62 -18.56 -39.75
N ILE A 120 -3.84 -17.47 -39.00
CA ILE A 120 -2.82 -16.92 -38.08
C ILE A 120 -2.46 -17.96 -37.01
N ARG A 121 -3.47 -18.59 -36.38
CA ARG A 121 -3.23 -19.61 -35.35
C ARG A 121 -2.50 -20.82 -35.93
N SER A 122 -2.91 -21.29 -37.12
CA SER A 122 -2.25 -22.38 -37.83
C SER A 122 -0.80 -22.06 -38.17
N TYR A 123 -0.51 -20.84 -38.63
CA TYR A 123 0.85 -20.38 -38.88
C TYR A 123 1.68 -20.41 -37.60
N VAL A 124 1.18 -19.84 -36.50
CA VAL A 124 1.90 -19.84 -35.21
C VAL A 124 2.13 -21.27 -34.70
N HIS A 125 1.14 -22.15 -34.83
CA HIS A 125 1.27 -23.56 -34.45
C HIS A 125 2.34 -24.28 -35.28
N SER A 126 2.51 -23.91 -36.55
CA SER A 126 3.53 -24.50 -37.44
C SER A 126 4.96 -24.08 -37.10
N LEU A 127 5.16 -23.00 -36.34
CA LEU A 127 6.48 -22.57 -35.89
C LEU A 127 7.09 -23.59 -34.91
N PRO A 128 8.44 -23.69 -34.86
CA PRO A 128 9.12 -24.44 -33.81
C PRO A 128 8.65 -23.97 -32.42
N GLU A 129 8.47 -24.90 -31.49
CA GLU A 129 7.90 -24.63 -30.15
C GLU A 129 8.57 -23.43 -29.45
N GLY A 130 9.90 -23.37 -29.48
CA GLY A 130 10.68 -22.27 -28.88
C GLY A 130 10.52 -20.91 -29.56
N GLN A 131 9.91 -20.82 -30.74
CA GLN A 131 9.71 -19.57 -31.49
C GLN A 131 8.28 -19.00 -31.35
N ARG A 132 7.31 -19.80 -30.90
CA ARG A 132 5.89 -19.42 -30.85
C ARG A 132 5.62 -18.25 -29.92
N MET A 133 6.13 -18.33 -28.69
CA MET A 133 6.01 -17.26 -27.70
C MET A 133 6.68 -15.97 -28.19
N GLY A 134 7.90 -16.06 -28.72
CA GLY A 134 8.64 -14.90 -29.23
C GLY A 134 7.95 -14.23 -30.43
N PHE A 135 7.27 -14.99 -31.28
CA PHE A 135 6.46 -14.44 -32.36
C PHE A 135 5.29 -13.60 -31.81
N ILE A 136 4.55 -14.14 -30.83
CA ILE A 136 3.42 -13.42 -30.23
C ILE A 136 3.89 -12.20 -29.43
N GLN A 137 5.01 -12.29 -28.72
CA GLN A 137 5.61 -11.14 -28.02
C GLN A 137 5.96 -10.01 -28.99
N LYS A 138 6.57 -10.31 -30.14
CA LYS A 138 6.85 -9.31 -31.18
C LYS A 138 5.56 -8.68 -31.72
N ALA A 139 4.49 -9.45 -31.87
CA ALA A 139 3.20 -8.91 -32.27
C ALA A 139 2.63 -7.94 -31.23
N ILE A 140 2.77 -8.24 -29.94
CA ILE A 140 2.40 -7.33 -28.84
C ILE A 140 3.24 -6.04 -28.91
N GLU A 141 4.55 -6.17 -29.07
CA GLU A 141 5.47 -5.03 -29.15
C GLU A 141 5.19 -4.12 -30.34
N ALA A 142 4.84 -4.72 -31.48
CA ALA A 142 4.49 -4.02 -32.72
C ALA A 142 3.07 -3.46 -32.73
N GLY A 143 2.23 -3.78 -31.74
CA GLY A 143 0.82 -3.39 -31.72
C GLY A 143 -0.04 -4.09 -32.78
N ASP A 144 0.35 -5.29 -33.21
CA ASP A 144 -0.43 -6.11 -34.14
C ASP A 144 -1.62 -6.78 -33.43
N GLU A 145 -2.68 -6.00 -33.23
CA GLU A 145 -3.90 -6.45 -32.57
C GLU A 145 -4.57 -7.64 -33.25
N ARG A 146 -4.36 -7.80 -34.57
CA ARG A 146 -4.94 -8.91 -35.32
C ARG A 146 -4.29 -10.23 -34.93
N THR A 147 -2.96 -10.27 -34.91
CA THR A 147 -2.20 -11.45 -34.48
C THR A 147 -2.42 -11.72 -33.00
N VAL A 148 -2.35 -10.69 -32.17
CA VAL A 148 -2.56 -10.81 -30.72
C VAL A 148 -3.98 -11.30 -30.42
N GLY A 149 -5.00 -10.72 -31.04
CA GLY A 149 -6.39 -11.13 -30.88
C GLY A 149 -6.64 -12.57 -31.35
N ALA A 150 -6.04 -12.98 -32.47
CA ALA A 150 -6.17 -14.35 -32.97
C ALA A 150 -5.51 -15.38 -32.03
N CYS A 151 -4.34 -15.07 -31.47
CA CYS A 151 -3.55 -15.99 -30.65
C CYS A 151 -3.97 -16.03 -29.17
N ILE A 152 -4.31 -14.87 -28.59
CA ILE A 152 -4.64 -14.74 -27.16
C ILE A 152 -6.15 -14.79 -26.92
N GLY A 153 -6.97 -14.34 -27.89
CA GLY A 153 -8.43 -14.34 -27.76
C GLY A 153 -9.12 -15.69 -28.08
N GLY A 154 -8.37 -16.69 -28.54
CA GLY A 154 -8.87 -18.06 -28.78
C GLY A 154 -8.14 -19.10 -27.92
N PRO A 155 -8.51 -20.39 -27.97
CA PRO A 155 -7.86 -21.42 -27.14
C PRO A 155 -6.34 -21.56 -27.39
N ALA A 156 -5.55 -21.61 -26.30
CA ALA A 156 -4.08 -21.68 -26.32
C ALA A 156 -3.52 -22.80 -27.24
N TYR A 157 -4.13 -23.99 -27.19
CA TYR A 157 -3.66 -25.15 -27.94
C TYR A 157 -3.70 -24.95 -29.46
N LEU A 158 -4.55 -24.06 -29.98
CA LEU A 158 -4.61 -23.75 -31.41
C LEU A 158 -3.36 -23.02 -31.93
N CYS A 159 -2.63 -22.35 -31.03
CA CYS A 159 -1.32 -21.76 -31.34
C CYS A 159 -0.16 -22.65 -30.90
N GLY A 160 -0.44 -23.81 -30.30
CA GLY A 160 0.60 -24.69 -29.77
C GLY A 160 1.35 -24.08 -28.58
N ILE A 161 0.68 -23.25 -27.79
CA ILE A 161 1.18 -22.71 -26.52
C ILE A 161 0.35 -23.26 -25.36
N THR A 162 0.90 -23.21 -24.15
CA THR A 162 0.17 -23.63 -22.94
C THR A 162 -0.76 -22.50 -22.46
N PRO A 163 -1.81 -22.82 -21.68
CA PRO A 163 -2.65 -21.81 -21.04
C PRO A 163 -1.87 -20.81 -20.17
N GLU A 164 -0.81 -21.27 -19.49
CA GLU A 164 0.04 -20.42 -18.65
C GLU A 164 0.82 -19.40 -19.49
N VAL A 165 1.37 -19.84 -20.64
CA VAL A 165 2.04 -18.95 -21.59
C VAL A 165 1.04 -17.95 -22.17
N GLN A 166 -0.18 -18.40 -22.49
CA GLN A 166 -1.22 -17.51 -22.99
C GLN A 166 -1.62 -16.45 -21.95
N ALA A 167 -1.78 -16.82 -20.67
CA ALA A 167 -2.09 -15.89 -19.59
C ALA A 167 -0.97 -14.87 -19.37
N MET A 168 0.30 -15.29 -19.44
CA MET A 168 1.46 -14.39 -19.38
C MET A 168 1.47 -13.39 -20.55
N LEU A 169 1.21 -13.85 -21.77
CA LEU A 169 1.15 -12.98 -22.95
C LEU A 169 -0.03 -12.01 -22.90
N LEU A 170 -1.17 -12.45 -22.37
CA LEU A 170 -2.34 -11.60 -22.12
C LEU A 170 -1.98 -10.47 -21.16
N ARG A 171 -1.27 -10.82 -20.07
CA ARG A 171 -0.80 -9.84 -19.10
C ARG A 171 0.15 -8.82 -19.73
N LEU A 172 1.13 -9.30 -20.51
CA LEU A 172 2.07 -8.45 -21.24
C LEU A 172 1.35 -7.49 -22.21
N TYR A 173 0.34 -7.99 -22.94
CA TYR A 173 -0.48 -7.15 -23.82
C TYR A 173 -1.20 -6.04 -23.06
N HIS A 174 -1.84 -6.36 -21.93
CA HIS A 174 -2.55 -5.38 -21.13
C HIS A 174 -1.61 -4.35 -20.50
N GLU A 175 -0.44 -4.77 -20.04
CA GLU A 175 0.56 -3.83 -19.50
C GLU A 175 1.11 -2.89 -20.58
N LYS A 176 1.24 -3.38 -21.82
CA LYS A 176 1.69 -2.57 -22.95
C LYS A 176 0.63 -1.58 -23.43
N THR A 177 -0.63 -2.01 -23.47
CA THR A 177 -1.76 -1.19 -23.93
C THR A 177 -2.28 -0.24 -22.85
N ASN A 178 -2.12 -0.59 -21.57
CA ASN A 178 -2.52 0.21 -20.42
C ASN A 178 -1.31 0.49 -19.49
N PRO A 179 -0.27 1.22 -19.97
CA PRO A 179 0.96 1.45 -19.20
C PRO A 179 0.70 2.21 -17.90
N ARG A 180 -0.29 3.09 -17.89
CA ARG A 180 -0.73 3.82 -16.69
C ARG A 180 -1.26 2.89 -15.61
N ALA A 181 -2.15 1.97 -15.96
CA ALA A 181 -2.71 0.98 -15.03
C ALA A 181 -1.61 0.05 -14.49
N ALA A 182 -0.68 -0.38 -15.36
CA ALA A 182 0.47 -1.18 -14.95
C ALA A 182 1.41 -0.45 -13.98
N LYS A 183 1.64 0.85 -14.20
CA LYS A 183 2.42 1.70 -13.29
C LYS A 183 1.71 1.89 -11.96
N GLN A 184 0.42 2.24 -11.99
CA GLN A 184 -0.42 2.39 -10.81
C GLN A 184 -0.46 1.10 -9.97
N LEU A 185 -0.53 -0.07 -10.62
CA LEU A 185 -0.53 -1.34 -9.89
C LEU A 185 0.80 -1.58 -9.16
N ARG A 186 1.93 -1.30 -9.81
CA ARG A 186 3.26 -1.40 -9.18
C ARG A 186 3.36 -0.47 -7.97
N ALA A 187 2.96 0.80 -8.13
CA ALA A 187 2.95 1.77 -7.05
C ALA A 187 2.01 1.35 -5.90
N ALA A 188 0.81 0.83 -6.21
CA ALA A 188 -0.13 0.35 -5.20
C ALA A 188 0.42 -0.84 -4.40
N LYS A 189 1.07 -1.80 -5.07
CA LYS A 189 1.73 -2.94 -4.40
C LYS A 189 2.86 -2.47 -3.49
N ALA A 190 3.71 -1.55 -3.97
CA ALA A 190 4.78 -0.97 -3.16
C ALA A 190 4.22 -0.19 -1.94
N GLY A 191 3.09 0.51 -2.10
CA GLY A 191 2.41 1.18 -1.00
C GLY A 191 1.84 0.20 0.05
N LEU A 192 1.31 -0.95 -0.36
CA LEU A 192 0.84 -2.00 0.56
C LEU A 192 2.00 -2.60 1.35
N GLU A 193 3.10 -2.92 0.68
CA GLU A 193 4.32 -3.43 1.32
C GLU A 193 4.85 -2.43 2.34
N LEU A 194 4.94 -1.15 1.96
CA LEU A 194 5.36 -0.07 2.84
C LEU A 194 4.51 0.05 4.10
N ILE A 195 3.17 -0.02 3.98
CA ILE A 195 2.27 -0.01 5.13
C ILE A 195 2.53 -1.24 6.01
N GLY A 196 2.66 -2.42 5.42
CA GLY A 196 2.90 -3.67 6.15
C GLY A 196 4.20 -3.63 6.96
N GLU A 197 5.28 -3.11 6.37
CA GLU A 197 6.59 -3.02 7.02
C GLU A 197 6.62 -1.97 8.13
N ARG A 198 6.03 -0.80 7.89
CA ARG A 198 6.23 0.38 8.76
C ARG A 198 5.07 0.64 9.72
N GLY A 199 3.87 0.18 9.41
CA GLY A 199 2.69 0.34 10.27
C GLY A 199 2.88 -0.27 11.66
N GLY A 200 3.61 -1.40 11.75
CA GLY A 200 3.93 -2.06 13.01
C GLY A 200 4.79 -1.22 13.98
N LEU A 201 5.46 -0.18 13.49
CA LEU A 201 6.30 0.70 14.32
C LEU A 201 5.47 1.62 15.23
N LEU A 202 4.19 1.85 14.89
CA LEU A 202 3.35 2.86 15.54
C LEU A 202 3.31 2.71 17.06
N PHE A 203 3.07 1.49 17.57
CA PHE A 203 2.98 1.24 19.00
C PHE A 203 4.30 1.52 19.74
N GLY A 204 5.43 1.11 19.14
CA GLY A 204 6.75 1.34 19.72
C GLY A 204 7.13 2.82 19.75
N GLU A 205 6.84 3.55 18.68
CA GLU A 205 7.10 4.99 18.61
C GLU A 205 6.21 5.78 19.57
N MET A 206 4.95 5.38 19.74
CA MET A 206 4.05 5.98 20.74
C MET A 206 4.52 5.72 22.17
N GLU A 207 4.99 4.51 22.50
CA GLU A 207 5.56 4.23 23.83
C GLU A 207 6.81 5.07 24.10
N LYS A 208 7.70 5.21 23.11
CA LYS A 208 8.88 6.10 23.20
C LYS A 208 8.47 7.56 23.39
N ALA A 209 7.43 8.01 22.69
CA ALA A 209 6.92 9.37 22.81
C ALA A 209 6.36 9.66 24.20
N VAL A 210 5.60 8.73 24.79
CA VAL A 210 5.14 8.82 26.18
C VAL A 210 6.33 8.84 27.16
N GLY A 211 7.40 8.10 26.86
CA GLY A 211 8.59 8.04 27.71
C GLY A 211 8.43 7.15 28.95
N ALA A 212 7.41 6.29 28.98
CA ALA A 212 7.17 5.34 30.05
C ALA A 212 6.64 4.01 29.48
N LYS A 213 7.13 2.89 30.03
CA LYS A 213 6.62 1.56 29.64
C LYS A 213 5.17 1.39 30.06
N GLN A 214 4.40 0.66 29.25
CA GLN A 214 2.99 0.35 29.53
C GLN A 214 2.76 -0.22 30.94
N ALA A 215 3.63 -1.14 31.40
CA ALA A 215 3.53 -1.72 32.73
C ALA A 215 3.61 -0.66 33.87
N LYS A 216 4.40 0.41 33.69
CA LYS A 216 4.44 1.53 34.65
C LYS A 216 3.13 2.30 34.61
N VAL A 217 2.62 2.62 33.41
CA VAL A 217 1.37 3.35 33.26
C VAL A 217 0.19 2.62 33.90
N GLN A 218 0.08 1.30 33.68
CA GLN A 218 -0.99 0.49 34.26
C GLN A 218 -0.94 0.46 35.79
N LYS A 219 0.25 0.37 36.38
CA LYS A 219 0.40 0.49 37.84
C LYS A 219 -0.07 1.85 38.37
N LEU A 220 0.28 2.93 37.69
CA LEU A 220 -0.14 4.28 38.07
C LEU A 220 -1.65 4.47 37.93
N ARG A 221 -2.25 3.97 36.84
CA ARG A 221 -3.71 3.98 36.64
C ARG A 221 -4.45 3.17 37.72
N ALA A 222 -3.94 1.99 38.06
CA ALA A 222 -4.53 1.16 39.12
C ALA A 222 -4.46 1.85 40.50
N ALA A 223 -3.33 2.48 40.83
CA ALA A 223 -3.18 3.24 42.06
C ALA A 223 -4.14 4.46 42.11
N LYS A 224 -4.25 5.20 41.00
CA LYS A 224 -5.20 6.31 40.86
C LYS A 224 -6.65 5.83 41.07
N ALA A 225 -7.06 4.77 40.38
CA ALA A 225 -8.41 4.22 40.49
C ALA A 225 -8.72 3.68 41.90
N ALA A 226 -7.75 3.08 42.58
CA ALA A 226 -7.91 2.63 43.97
C ALA A 226 -8.10 3.80 44.94
N ALA A 227 -7.34 4.88 44.76
CA ALA A 227 -7.50 6.10 45.54
C ALA A 227 -8.87 6.75 45.28
N GLU A 228 -9.27 6.93 44.02
CA GLU A 228 -10.57 7.52 43.64
C GLU A 228 -11.76 6.75 44.23
N LYS A 229 -11.70 5.41 44.26
CA LYS A 229 -12.75 4.58 44.89
C LYS A 229 -12.92 4.86 46.38
N SER A 230 -11.87 5.30 47.09
CA SER A 230 -11.96 5.65 48.52
C SER A 230 -12.67 6.98 48.78
N PHE A 231 -12.88 7.80 47.75
CA PHE A 231 -13.58 9.08 47.82
C PHE A 231 -15.04 9.02 47.35
N VAL A 232 -15.48 7.88 46.81
CA VAL A 232 -16.89 7.67 46.45
C VAL A 232 -17.65 7.19 47.68
N VAL A 233 -18.42 8.10 48.29
CA VAL A 233 -19.35 7.85 49.41
C VAL A 233 -20.69 7.36 48.87
#